data_AF-A0A075UM34-F1
#
_entry.id   AF-A0A075UM34-F1
#
_cell.length_a   1.000
_cell.length_b   1.000
_cell.length_c   1.000
_cell.angle_alpha   90.00
_cell.angle_beta   90.00
_cell.angle_gamma   90.00
#
_symmetry.space_group_name_H-M   'P 1'
#
loop_
_entity.id
_entity.type
_entity.pdbx_description
1 polymer ?
#
loop_
_entity_poly.entity_id
_entity_poly.type
_entity_poly.pdbx_seq_one_letter_code
_entity_poly.pdbx_strand_id
1 'polypeptide(L)'
;MKRLLAATAAALSAAALFAFPGHASAAELPNFDFSACPAPPANADPGTWRCEAFVSQGALTIGDREIPLGEMRLTFSEGKVDGKFAQVFGELRHAPARIHGAFGTTLQLKYGGYSDFLSNDERRGELDLYAALRHPLLPKECTIGTLGAPLHSVVKDDPAVPFEVISQNPKTVKFGVVDSQLALPGTTGCGPLTRAADEVLGLPSASGKNTFKLSTYVQFKPL
;
A
#
# COMPACT_ATOMS: atom_id res chain seq x y z
N MET A 1 -1.59 -71.45 -54.06
CA MET A 1 -0.65 -72.26 -53.24
C MET A 1 0.49 -71.38 -52.77
N LYS A 2 0.83 -71.47 -51.47
CA LYS A 2 1.89 -70.75 -50.71
C LYS A 2 1.64 -69.26 -50.48
N ARG A 3 1.77 -68.68 -49.29
CA ARG A 3 1.79 -69.12 -47.88
C ARG A 3 1.81 -67.79 -47.10
N LEU A 4 1.12 -67.75 -45.96
CA LEU A 4 1.11 -66.67 -44.96
C LEU A 4 2.51 -66.28 -44.48
N LEU A 5 2.66 -65.05 -43.94
CA LEU A 5 3.37 -64.64 -42.71
C LEU A 5 3.28 -63.09 -42.60
N ALA A 6 2.42 -62.54 -41.72
CA ALA A 6 2.73 -62.08 -40.35
C ALA A 6 3.71 -60.88 -40.34
N ALA A 7 3.19 -59.66 -40.20
CA ALA A 7 2.97 -58.93 -38.94
C ALA A 7 4.25 -58.33 -38.33
N THR A 8 4.32 -57.01 -38.22
CA THR A 8 4.53 -56.31 -36.92
C THR A 8 4.51 -54.79 -37.12
N ALA A 9 3.68 -54.14 -36.31
CA ALA A 9 3.53 -52.71 -36.19
C ALA A 9 4.71 -52.10 -35.43
N ALA A 10 5.14 -50.91 -35.86
CA ALA A 10 5.90 -49.98 -35.04
C ALA A 10 5.43 -48.56 -35.36
N ALA A 11 4.28 -48.17 -34.80
CA ALA A 11 3.85 -46.77 -34.81
C ALA A 11 4.63 -46.04 -33.71
N LEU A 12 5.80 -45.50 -34.06
CA LEU A 12 6.53 -44.55 -33.23
C LEU A 12 5.79 -43.21 -33.25
N SER A 13 4.86 -43.04 -32.31
CA SER A 13 4.26 -41.74 -32.03
C SER A 13 5.27 -40.91 -31.24
N ALA A 14 6.06 -40.10 -31.95
CA ALA A 14 6.88 -39.06 -31.36
C ALA A 14 5.97 -37.96 -30.80
N ALA A 15 5.61 -38.08 -29.51
CA ALA A 15 4.98 -36.99 -28.77
C ALA A 15 6.01 -35.85 -28.64
N ALA A 16 5.90 -34.86 -29.52
CA ALA A 16 6.62 -33.61 -29.39
C ALA A 16 6.13 -32.90 -28.12
N LEU A 17 6.94 -32.95 -27.06
CA LEU A 17 6.82 -32.08 -25.91
C LEU A 17 7.14 -30.65 -26.38
N PHE A 18 6.12 -29.92 -26.84
CA PHE A 18 6.19 -28.47 -26.93
C PHE A 18 6.21 -27.91 -25.51
N ALA A 19 7.41 -27.85 -24.94
CA ALA A 19 7.69 -26.99 -23.79
C ALA A 19 7.57 -25.55 -24.30
N PHE A 20 6.39 -24.94 -24.15
CA PHE A 20 6.26 -23.50 -24.29
C PHE A 20 7.10 -22.85 -23.20
N PRO A 21 8.09 -22.00 -23.52
CA PRO A 21 8.77 -21.21 -22.51
C PRO A 21 7.74 -20.26 -21.93
N GLY A 22 7.24 -20.61 -20.74
CA GLY A 22 6.50 -19.67 -19.91
C GLY A 22 7.39 -18.45 -19.70
N HIS A 23 7.05 -17.35 -20.37
CA HIS A 23 7.66 -16.07 -20.11
C HIS A 23 7.27 -15.71 -18.68
N ALA A 24 8.18 -15.94 -17.73
CA ALA A 24 8.13 -15.30 -16.45
C ALA A 24 8.25 -13.80 -16.73
N SER A 25 7.09 -13.13 -16.85
CA SER A 25 7.03 -11.69 -16.96
C SER A 25 7.59 -11.15 -15.64
N ALA A 26 8.82 -10.64 -15.67
CA ALA A 26 9.33 -9.85 -14.56
C ALA A 26 8.31 -8.73 -14.34
N ALA A 27 7.72 -8.65 -13.14
CA ALA A 27 6.81 -7.56 -12.82
C ALA A 27 7.58 -6.25 -13.01
N GLU A 28 7.07 -5.38 -13.88
CA GLU A 28 7.71 -4.09 -14.14
C GLU A 28 7.71 -3.27 -12.85
N LEU A 29 8.87 -2.72 -12.49
CA LEU A 29 8.99 -1.86 -11.33
C LEU A 29 8.13 -0.60 -11.53
N PRO A 30 7.45 -0.12 -10.49
CA PRO A 30 6.72 1.14 -10.60
C PRO A 30 7.70 2.30 -10.84
N ASN A 31 7.21 3.36 -11.49
CA ASN A 31 7.96 4.60 -11.57
C ASN A 31 7.96 5.31 -10.21
N PHE A 32 9.14 5.73 -9.76
CA PHE A 32 9.35 6.44 -8.50
C PHE A 32 9.46 7.94 -8.76
N ASP A 33 8.66 8.72 -8.03
CA ASP A 33 8.62 10.19 -8.15
C ASP A 33 9.20 10.83 -6.88
N PHE A 34 10.31 11.55 -7.05
CA PHE A 34 11.04 12.24 -5.99
C PHE A 34 10.76 13.76 -5.97
N SER A 35 9.79 14.26 -6.75
CA SER A 35 9.51 15.70 -6.84
C SER A 35 9.01 16.32 -5.54
N ALA A 36 8.37 15.53 -4.69
CA ALA A 36 7.85 15.94 -3.38
C ALA A 36 8.83 15.65 -2.21
N CYS A 37 10.08 15.27 -2.51
CA CYS A 37 11.09 15.07 -1.48
C CYS A 37 11.40 16.38 -0.75
N PRO A 38 11.19 16.45 0.57
CA PRO A 38 11.58 17.62 1.33
C PRO A 38 13.10 17.75 1.39
N ALA A 39 13.58 19.00 1.42
CA ALA A 39 14.99 19.25 1.67
C ALA A 39 15.36 18.88 3.12
N PRO A 40 16.61 18.48 3.38
CA PRO A 40 17.10 18.35 4.75
C PRO A 40 16.95 19.68 5.52
N PRO A 41 16.70 19.63 6.85
CA PRO A 41 16.74 20.81 7.69
C PRO A 41 18.15 21.42 7.68
N ALA A 42 18.25 22.72 8.00
CA ALA A 42 19.51 23.46 7.91
C ALA A 42 20.63 22.90 8.80
N ASN A 43 20.29 22.20 9.89
CA ASN A 43 21.20 21.55 10.83
C ASN A 43 21.33 20.04 10.60
N ALA A 44 21.06 19.57 9.38
CA ALA A 44 21.26 18.19 8.97
C ALA A 44 22.73 17.75 9.05
N ASP A 45 22.96 16.56 9.59
CA ASP A 45 24.27 15.92 9.60
C ASP A 45 24.69 15.57 8.15
N PRO A 46 25.85 16.05 7.66
CA PRO A 46 26.26 15.87 6.28
C PRO A 46 26.32 14.40 5.83
N GLY A 47 25.76 14.11 4.66
CA GLY A 47 25.81 12.78 4.03
C GLY A 47 24.93 11.72 4.69
N THR A 48 24.11 12.08 5.67
CA THR A 48 23.19 11.14 6.34
C THR A 48 21.79 11.14 5.74
N TRP A 49 21.44 12.17 4.96
CA TRP A 49 20.09 12.39 4.48
C TRP A 49 19.83 11.69 3.14
N ARG A 50 18.64 11.12 3.03
CA ARG A 50 18.10 10.54 1.80
C ARG A 50 16.61 10.80 1.71
N CYS A 51 16.11 10.83 0.49
CA CYS A 51 14.69 10.74 0.22
C CYS A 51 14.29 9.30 -0.08
N GLU A 52 13.12 8.91 0.41
CA GLU A 52 12.48 7.64 0.09
C GLU A 52 11.17 7.89 -0.65
N ALA A 53 11.04 7.30 -1.83
CA ALA A 53 9.83 7.35 -2.64
C ALA A 53 9.13 5.99 -2.59
N PHE A 54 7.93 5.98 -2.01
CA PHE A 54 7.11 4.79 -1.82
C PHE A 54 6.07 4.71 -2.92
N VAL A 55 5.85 3.51 -3.45
CA VAL A 55 4.70 3.16 -4.28
C VAL A 55 4.06 1.92 -3.68
N SER A 56 2.84 2.07 -3.17
CA SER A 56 2.12 1.03 -2.43
C SER A 56 0.78 0.70 -3.08
N GLN A 57 0.38 -0.55 -2.95
CA GLN A 57 -0.95 -1.06 -3.26
C GLN A 57 -1.41 -1.96 -2.13
N GLY A 58 -2.72 -2.06 -1.89
CA GLY A 58 -3.23 -2.92 -0.84
C GLY A 58 -4.70 -2.75 -0.58
N ALA A 59 -5.11 -2.97 0.66
CA ALA A 59 -6.52 -2.98 1.04
C ALA A 59 -6.74 -2.42 2.44
N LEU A 60 -7.92 -1.83 2.64
CA LEU A 60 -8.48 -1.50 3.94
C LEU A 60 -9.67 -2.43 4.19
N THR A 61 -9.62 -3.21 5.25
CA THR A 61 -10.74 -4.02 5.72
C THR A 61 -11.45 -3.31 6.85
N ILE A 62 -12.77 -3.14 6.74
CA ILE A 62 -13.65 -2.59 7.77
C ILE A 62 -14.66 -3.67 8.14
N GLY A 63 -14.51 -4.27 9.32
CA GLY A 63 -15.33 -5.42 9.70
C GLY A 63 -15.11 -6.61 8.75
N ASP A 64 -16.15 -7.00 8.03
CA ASP A 64 -16.14 -8.09 7.04
C ASP A 64 -15.91 -7.61 5.60
N ARG A 65 -15.80 -6.28 5.39
CA ARG A 65 -15.65 -5.70 4.06
C ARG A 65 -14.22 -5.33 3.76
N GLU A 66 -13.66 -5.92 2.70
CA GLU A 66 -12.40 -5.48 2.12
C GLU A 66 -12.64 -4.39 1.05
N ILE A 67 -11.85 -3.32 1.12
CA ILE A 67 -11.83 -2.22 0.17
C ILE A 67 -10.45 -2.21 -0.49
N PRO A 68 -10.33 -2.66 -1.76
CA PRO A 68 -9.09 -2.52 -2.52
C PRO A 68 -8.75 -1.03 -2.66
N LEU A 69 -7.55 -0.66 -2.23
CA LEU A 69 -7.07 0.71 -2.27
C LEU A 69 -6.54 1.04 -3.67
N GLY A 70 -6.63 2.32 -4.01
CA GLY A 70 -5.91 2.84 -5.18
C GLY A 70 -4.41 2.86 -4.93
N GLU A 71 -3.63 3.09 -5.98
CA GLU A 71 -2.20 3.31 -5.83
C GLU A 71 -1.94 4.46 -4.84
N MET A 72 -1.02 4.21 -3.91
CA MET A 72 -0.58 5.17 -2.91
C MET A 72 0.88 5.51 -3.16
N ARG A 73 1.19 6.80 -3.28
CA ARG A 73 2.55 7.32 -3.37
C ARG A 73 2.83 8.16 -2.15
N LEU A 74 3.93 7.86 -1.46
CA LEU A 74 4.38 8.61 -0.29
C LEU A 74 5.84 9.01 -0.47
N THR A 75 6.19 10.21 -0.06
CA THR A 75 7.58 10.66 -0.01
C THR A 75 7.90 11.22 1.37
N PHE A 76 9.10 10.96 1.84
CA PHE A 76 9.68 11.62 3.00
C PHE A 76 11.19 11.63 2.85
N SER A 77 11.85 12.43 3.67
CA SER A 77 13.31 12.40 3.78
C SER A 77 13.71 12.15 5.21
N GLU A 78 14.72 11.33 5.39
CA GLU A 78 15.24 10.95 6.70
C GLU A 78 16.76 11.06 6.72
N GLY A 79 17.30 11.27 7.90
CA GLY A 79 18.73 11.35 8.14
C GLY A 79 18.99 11.59 9.62
N LYS A 80 20.04 12.35 9.92
CA LYS A 80 20.37 12.74 11.29
C LYS A 80 20.46 14.24 11.48
N VAL A 81 20.15 14.68 12.69
CA VAL A 81 20.37 16.01 13.23
C VAL A 81 21.01 15.84 14.59
N ASP A 82 22.21 16.39 14.79
CA ASP A 82 22.98 16.25 16.02
C ASP A 82 23.14 14.76 16.43
N GLY A 83 23.37 13.89 15.44
CA GLY A 83 23.53 12.44 15.61
C GLY A 83 22.23 11.66 15.85
N LYS A 84 21.07 12.31 15.96
CA LYS A 84 19.77 11.68 16.23
C LYS A 84 18.96 11.53 14.94
N PHE A 85 18.19 10.45 14.85
CA PHE A 85 17.26 10.25 13.73
C PHE A 85 16.30 11.43 13.62
N ALA A 86 16.14 11.93 12.40
CA ALA A 86 15.20 12.97 12.06
C ALA A 86 14.59 12.66 10.70
N GLN A 87 13.34 13.07 10.53
CA GLN A 87 12.62 12.90 9.27
C GLN A 87 11.72 14.10 9.00
N VAL A 88 11.47 14.34 7.71
CA VAL A 88 10.56 15.36 7.22
C VAL A 88 9.61 14.68 6.24
N PHE A 89 8.30 14.80 6.50
CA PHE A 89 7.28 14.30 5.60
C PHE A 89 7.22 15.16 4.33
N GLY A 90 7.12 14.51 3.17
CA GLY A 90 6.90 15.17 1.89
C GLY A 90 5.42 15.21 1.56
N GLU A 91 4.98 14.30 0.70
CA GLU A 91 3.60 14.22 0.23
C GLU A 91 3.06 12.78 0.33
N LEU A 92 1.75 12.66 0.61
CA LEU A 92 0.96 11.47 0.40
C LEU A 92 -0.09 11.72 -0.68
N ARG A 93 0.00 10.98 -1.77
CA ARG A 93 -1.00 10.91 -2.84
C ARG A 93 -1.61 9.53 -2.86
N HIS A 94 -2.93 9.44 -2.92
CA HIS A 94 -3.64 8.17 -3.02
C HIS A 94 -4.69 8.29 -4.12
N ALA A 95 -4.72 7.36 -5.06
CA ALA A 95 -5.78 7.32 -6.06
C ALA A 95 -7.12 6.97 -5.39
N PRO A 96 -8.26 7.54 -5.83
CA PRO A 96 -9.56 7.21 -5.25
C PRO A 96 -9.86 5.70 -5.33
N ALA A 97 -10.17 5.09 -4.19
CA ALA A 97 -10.55 3.69 -4.06
C ALA A 97 -12.07 3.58 -4.08
N ARG A 98 -12.63 2.69 -4.91
CA ARG A 98 -14.09 2.47 -4.94
C ARG A 98 -14.51 1.59 -3.77
N ILE A 99 -15.52 2.03 -3.02
CA ILE A 99 -16.10 1.23 -1.95
C ILE A 99 -17.23 0.38 -2.55
N HIS A 100 -16.98 -0.92 -2.70
CA HIS A 100 -18.01 -1.85 -3.17
C HIS A 100 -19.19 -1.89 -2.19
N GLY A 101 -20.42 -1.88 -2.73
CA GLY A 101 -21.64 -1.84 -1.91
C GLY A 101 -22.02 -0.47 -1.36
N ALA A 102 -21.27 0.61 -1.64
CA ALA A 102 -21.56 1.96 -1.13
C ALA A 102 -22.02 2.94 -2.22
N PHE A 103 -22.90 2.50 -3.13
CA PHE A 103 -23.55 3.34 -4.16
C PHE A 103 -22.60 4.18 -5.03
N GLY A 104 -21.38 3.71 -5.26
CA GLY A 104 -20.38 4.44 -6.07
C GLY A 104 -19.57 5.48 -5.30
N THR A 105 -19.68 5.50 -3.97
CA THR A 105 -18.79 6.28 -3.10
C THR A 105 -17.35 5.83 -3.28
N THR A 106 -16.43 6.80 -3.30
CA THR A 106 -15.00 6.55 -3.28
C THR A 106 -14.37 7.05 -1.98
N LEU A 107 -13.28 6.40 -1.60
CA LEU A 107 -12.45 6.72 -0.45
C LEU A 107 -11.09 7.19 -0.92
N GLN A 108 -10.58 8.27 -0.34
CA GLN A 108 -9.22 8.73 -0.57
C GLN A 108 -8.51 9.01 0.75
N LEU A 109 -7.47 8.25 1.05
CA LEU A 109 -6.59 8.50 2.18
C LEU A 109 -5.80 9.81 1.99
N LYS A 110 -5.62 10.53 3.09
CA LYS A 110 -4.93 11.81 3.19
C LYS A 110 -4.06 11.80 4.44
N TYR A 111 -2.97 12.57 4.40
CA TYR A 111 -2.05 12.68 5.53
C TYR A 111 -2.73 13.38 6.71
N GLY A 112 -2.68 12.74 7.87
CA GLY A 112 -3.30 13.19 9.12
C GLY A 112 -2.46 14.15 9.94
N GLY A 113 -1.23 14.46 9.52
CA GLY A 113 -0.36 15.44 10.19
C GLY A 113 0.78 14.85 11.01
N TYR A 114 0.86 13.52 11.13
CA TYR A 114 1.94 12.83 11.84
C TYR A 114 2.44 11.61 11.08
N SER A 115 3.74 11.39 11.16
CA SER A 115 4.41 10.18 10.68
C SER A 115 5.67 9.92 11.50
N ASP A 116 6.00 8.65 11.70
CA ASP A 116 7.29 8.17 12.22
C ASP A 116 7.70 6.90 11.45
N PHE A 117 8.75 6.98 10.63
CA PHE A 117 9.24 5.87 9.82
C PHE A 117 10.47 5.18 10.44
N LEU A 118 10.86 5.55 11.67
CA LEU A 118 11.90 4.85 12.40
C LEU A 118 11.39 3.47 12.85
N SER A 119 11.81 2.43 12.14
CA SER A 119 11.50 1.03 12.50
C SER A 119 12.22 0.59 13.77
N ASN A 120 11.54 -0.23 14.57
CA ASN A 120 12.07 -0.93 15.75
C ASN A 120 11.46 -2.34 15.85
N ASP A 121 11.68 -3.04 16.98
CA ASP A 121 11.20 -4.41 17.17
C ASP A 121 9.66 -4.53 17.30
N GLU A 122 8.97 -3.43 17.61
CA GLU A 122 7.52 -3.41 17.82
C GLU A 122 6.74 -2.97 16.57
N ARG A 123 7.36 -2.13 15.73
CA ARG A 123 6.74 -1.52 14.55
C ARG A 123 7.73 -1.20 13.45
N ARG A 124 7.24 -1.18 12.21
CA ARG A 124 7.96 -0.63 11.05
C ARG A 124 7.80 0.88 10.93
N GLY A 125 6.65 1.42 11.34
CA GLY A 125 6.38 2.85 11.31
C GLY A 125 4.97 3.20 11.77
N GLU A 126 4.70 4.48 11.81
CA GLU A 126 3.42 5.07 12.21
C GLU A 126 3.02 6.16 11.21
N LEU A 127 1.72 6.27 10.95
CA LEU A 127 1.16 7.28 10.06
C LEU A 127 -0.24 7.65 10.51
N ASP A 128 -0.46 8.93 10.72
CA ASP A 128 -1.80 9.47 10.88
C ASP A 128 -2.41 9.68 9.50
N LEU A 129 -3.65 9.23 9.34
CA LEU A 129 -4.41 9.32 8.10
C LEU A 129 -5.81 9.87 8.37
N TYR A 130 -6.47 10.37 7.34
CA TYR A 130 -7.93 10.45 7.33
C TYR A 130 -8.45 10.08 5.95
N ALA A 131 -9.67 9.59 5.89
CA ALA A 131 -10.28 9.14 4.65
C ALA A 131 -11.32 10.14 4.17
N ALA A 132 -11.05 10.83 3.06
CA ALA A 132 -12.06 11.64 2.38
C ALA A 132 -13.03 10.74 1.60
N LEU A 133 -14.32 10.87 1.89
CA LEU A 133 -15.40 10.19 1.17
C LEU A 133 -15.96 11.09 0.08
N ARG A 134 -16.19 10.54 -1.11
CA ARG A 134 -16.69 11.30 -2.26
C ARG A 134 -17.87 10.59 -2.91
N HIS A 135 -18.99 11.31 -3.02
CA HIS A 135 -20.19 10.90 -3.72
C HIS A 135 -21.04 12.16 -4.02
N PRO A 136 -21.82 12.22 -5.12
CA PRO A 136 -22.64 13.40 -5.44
C PRO A 136 -23.62 13.85 -4.35
N LEU A 137 -24.06 12.91 -3.49
CA LEU A 137 -24.98 13.20 -2.37
C LEU A 137 -24.26 13.54 -1.06
N LEU A 138 -22.94 13.37 -0.98
CA LEU A 138 -22.17 13.65 0.24
C LEU A 138 -21.53 15.05 0.15
N PRO A 139 -21.52 15.82 1.25
CA PRO A 139 -20.71 17.03 1.34
C PRO A 139 -19.23 16.73 1.09
N LYS A 140 -18.47 17.75 0.66
CA LYS A 140 -17.03 17.60 0.35
C LYS A 140 -16.19 17.34 1.61
N GLU A 141 -16.74 17.66 2.77
CA GLU A 141 -16.15 17.55 4.09
C GLU A 141 -16.39 16.17 4.72
N CYS A 142 -17.19 15.31 4.06
CA CYS A 142 -17.50 13.96 4.53
C CYS A 142 -16.23 13.10 4.60
N THR A 143 -15.89 12.65 5.80
CA THR A 143 -14.62 11.98 6.12
C THR A 143 -14.77 10.87 7.15
N ILE A 144 -13.83 9.92 7.19
CA ILE A 144 -13.59 9.02 8.33
C ILE A 144 -12.28 9.47 8.99
N GLY A 145 -12.37 9.87 10.25
CA GLY A 145 -11.29 10.62 10.92
C GLY A 145 -11.17 12.04 10.37
N THR A 146 -10.38 12.87 11.05
CA THR A 146 -10.10 14.26 10.66
C THR A 146 -8.66 14.61 11.00
N LEU A 147 -8.17 15.79 10.59
CA LEU A 147 -6.85 16.27 11.05
C LEU A 147 -6.78 16.42 12.58
N GLY A 148 -7.89 16.74 13.26
CA GLY A 148 -7.92 16.86 14.72
C GLY A 148 -8.14 15.54 15.47
N ALA A 149 -8.54 14.49 14.75
CA ALA A 149 -8.78 13.14 15.27
C ALA A 149 -8.51 12.13 14.15
N PRO A 150 -7.24 11.89 13.81
CA PRO A 150 -6.87 11.06 12.67
C PRO A 150 -7.05 9.56 12.98
N LEU A 151 -7.01 8.78 11.90
CA LEU A 151 -6.80 7.34 11.92
C LEU A 151 -5.31 7.11 12.18
N HIS A 152 -4.95 6.84 13.43
CA HIS A 152 -3.59 6.53 13.79
C HIS A 152 -3.27 5.08 13.41
N SER A 153 -2.39 4.88 12.43
CA SER A 153 -1.96 3.56 12.00
C SER A 153 -0.56 3.25 12.48
N VAL A 154 -0.39 2.09 13.13
CA VAL A 154 0.91 1.56 13.56
C VAL A 154 1.16 0.28 12.80
N VAL A 155 2.04 0.35 11.81
CA VAL A 155 2.25 -0.75 10.89
C VAL A 155 3.39 -1.67 11.33
N LYS A 156 3.20 -2.96 11.11
CA LYS A 156 4.18 -4.03 11.31
C LYS A 156 4.47 -4.72 9.99
N ASP A 157 5.50 -5.55 9.96
CA ASP A 157 5.83 -6.37 8.81
C ASP A 157 4.68 -7.32 8.47
N ASP A 158 4.26 -7.35 7.21
CA ASP A 158 3.33 -8.39 6.73
C ASP A 158 4.15 -9.62 6.29
N PRO A 159 4.06 -10.75 7.01
CA PRO A 159 4.80 -11.96 6.65
C PRO A 159 4.38 -12.53 5.29
N ALA A 160 3.21 -12.14 4.75
CA ALA A 160 2.78 -12.57 3.41
C ALA A 160 3.58 -11.89 2.28
N VAL A 161 4.24 -10.77 2.56
CA VAL A 161 5.10 -10.06 1.59
C VAL A 161 6.42 -9.72 2.28
N PRO A 162 7.38 -10.67 2.32
CA PRO A 162 8.64 -10.47 3.02
C PRO A 162 9.48 -9.36 2.37
N PHE A 163 10.44 -8.84 3.13
CA PHE A 163 11.40 -7.87 2.63
C PHE A 163 12.31 -8.48 1.56
N GLU A 164 12.40 -7.79 0.43
CA GLU A 164 13.20 -8.19 -0.73
C GLU A 164 13.96 -6.98 -1.27
N VAL A 165 15.24 -7.17 -1.59
CA VAL A 165 16.01 -6.16 -2.34
C VAL A 165 15.88 -6.45 -3.82
N ILE A 166 15.15 -5.59 -4.54
CA ILE A 166 14.88 -5.77 -5.98
C ILE A 166 16.05 -5.26 -6.83
N SER A 167 16.66 -4.15 -6.42
CA SER A 167 17.84 -3.60 -7.09
C SER A 167 18.76 -2.92 -6.08
N GLN A 168 20.08 -2.94 -6.36
CA GLN A 168 21.09 -2.20 -5.59
C GLN A 168 21.40 -0.84 -6.21
N ASN A 169 21.11 -0.65 -7.51
CA ASN A 169 21.42 0.58 -8.21
C ASN A 169 20.37 0.90 -9.29
N PRO A 170 19.45 1.87 -9.05
CA PRO A 170 19.21 2.53 -7.77
C PRO A 170 18.69 1.54 -6.71
N LYS A 171 19.05 1.73 -5.44
CA LYS A 171 18.59 0.85 -4.36
C LYS A 171 17.07 0.86 -4.33
N THR A 172 16.46 -0.32 -4.52
CA THR A 172 15.02 -0.51 -4.57
C THR A 172 14.66 -1.75 -3.77
N VAL A 173 13.71 -1.63 -2.86
CA VAL A 173 13.25 -2.72 -2.00
C VAL A 173 11.75 -2.90 -2.12
N LYS A 174 11.27 -4.08 -1.76
CA LYS A 174 9.86 -4.42 -1.68
C LYS A 174 9.59 -5.05 -0.31
N PHE A 175 8.48 -4.69 0.31
CA PHE A 175 8.03 -5.32 1.55
C PHE A 175 6.54 -5.08 1.77
N GLY A 176 5.92 -5.92 2.59
CA GLY A 176 4.57 -5.74 3.08
C GLY A 176 4.52 -5.07 4.44
N VAL A 177 3.44 -4.34 4.67
CA VAL A 177 3.07 -3.84 5.99
C VAL A 177 1.61 -4.10 6.30
N VAL A 178 1.32 -4.33 7.58
CA VAL A 178 -0.02 -4.55 8.10
C VAL A 178 -0.21 -3.82 9.42
N ASP A 179 -1.37 -3.19 9.58
CA ASP A 179 -1.93 -2.76 10.85
C ASP A 179 -3.25 -3.49 11.07
N SER A 180 -3.30 -4.36 12.07
CA SER A 180 -4.50 -5.12 12.45
C SER A 180 -5.23 -4.52 13.65
N GLN A 181 -4.75 -3.40 14.19
CA GLN A 181 -5.30 -2.71 15.35
C GLN A 181 -5.86 -1.33 14.99
N LEU A 182 -5.91 -0.99 13.70
CA LEU A 182 -6.52 0.25 13.22
C LEU A 182 -7.96 0.39 13.73
N ALA A 183 -8.25 1.50 14.39
CA ALA A 183 -9.60 1.89 14.80
C ALA A 183 -10.15 2.93 13.82
N LEU A 184 -11.45 2.83 13.51
CA LEU A 184 -12.12 3.74 12.60
C LEU A 184 -13.29 4.42 13.32
N PRO A 185 -13.30 5.76 13.48
CA PRO A 185 -14.42 6.48 14.06
C PRO A 185 -15.62 6.49 13.11
N GLY A 186 -16.75 7.02 13.60
CA GLY A 186 -17.88 7.39 12.74
C GLY A 186 -17.47 8.45 11.73
N THR A 187 -18.26 8.57 10.67
CA THR A 187 -18.05 9.61 9.68
C THR A 187 -18.30 11.00 10.27
N THR A 188 -17.56 11.99 9.77
CA THR A 188 -17.67 13.40 10.16
C THR A 188 -17.94 14.24 8.92
N GLY A 189 -18.77 15.28 9.05
CA GLY A 189 -19.02 16.23 7.96
C GLY A 189 -19.92 15.70 6.83
N CYS A 190 -20.64 14.58 7.03
CA CYS A 190 -21.50 13.98 6.00
C CYS A 190 -22.94 14.52 5.98
N GLY A 191 -23.24 15.51 6.84
CA GLY A 191 -24.53 16.19 6.89
C GLY A 191 -25.68 15.24 7.27
N PRO A 192 -26.87 15.37 6.66
CA PRO A 192 -28.04 14.55 7.01
C PRO A 192 -27.86 13.05 6.69
N LEU A 193 -26.86 12.69 5.88
CA LEU A 193 -26.56 11.31 5.50
C LEU A 193 -25.57 10.61 6.45
N THR A 194 -25.10 11.26 7.51
CA THR A 194 -24.09 10.71 8.43
C THR A 194 -24.46 9.31 8.92
N ARG A 195 -25.68 9.14 9.46
CA ARG A 195 -26.14 7.82 9.94
C ARG A 195 -26.14 6.75 8.84
N ALA A 196 -26.62 7.08 7.64
CA ALA A 196 -26.66 6.14 6.54
C ALA A 196 -25.25 5.79 6.03
N ALA A 197 -24.34 6.78 6.00
CA ALA A 197 -22.94 6.56 5.65
C ALA A 197 -22.27 5.61 6.66
N ASP A 198 -22.49 5.84 7.95
CA ASP A 198 -21.98 5.00 9.03
C ASP A 198 -22.52 3.57 8.95
N GLU A 199 -23.84 3.40 8.79
CA GLU A 199 -24.47 2.08 8.65
C GLU A 199 -23.96 1.33 7.41
N VAL A 200 -23.86 2.02 6.26
CA VAL A 200 -23.35 1.41 5.02
C VAL A 200 -21.89 1.00 5.15
N LEU A 201 -21.06 1.78 5.85
CA LEU A 201 -19.63 1.55 6.00
C LEU A 201 -19.28 0.67 7.22
N GLY A 202 -20.23 0.38 8.09
CA GLY A 202 -19.99 -0.38 9.33
C GLY A 202 -19.21 0.42 10.37
N LEU A 203 -19.49 1.72 10.49
CA LEU A 203 -18.79 2.65 11.39
C LEU A 203 -19.65 3.06 12.59
N PRO A 204 -19.04 3.43 13.74
CA PRO A 204 -17.61 3.27 14.05
C PRO A 204 -17.20 1.80 14.14
N SER A 205 -15.94 1.51 13.84
CA SER A 205 -15.37 0.16 13.94
C SER A 205 -14.17 0.15 14.88
N ALA A 206 -14.28 -0.63 15.96
CA ALA A 206 -13.26 -0.75 16.98
C ALA A 206 -11.97 -1.40 16.47
N SER A 207 -10.86 -1.15 17.18
CA SER A 207 -9.58 -1.83 16.98
C SER A 207 -9.74 -3.36 17.00
N GLY A 208 -8.92 -4.06 16.21
CA GLY A 208 -8.98 -5.52 16.06
C GLY A 208 -10.07 -6.03 15.10
N LYS A 209 -10.94 -5.14 14.59
CA LYS A 209 -11.94 -5.47 13.56
C LYS A 209 -11.58 -4.98 12.16
N ASN A 210 -10.50 -4.21 12.03
CA ASN A 210 -10.09 -3.59 10.79
C ASN A 210 -8.64 -3.98 10.49
N THR A 211 -8.30 -4.04 9.21
CA THR A 211 -6.91 -4.24 8.80
C THR A 211 -6.53 -3.27 7.70
N PHE A 212 -5.39 -2.62 7.83
CA PHE A 212 -4.79 -1.83 6.76
C PHE A 212 -3.53 -2.55 6.28
N LYS A 213 -3.53 -2.99 5.03
CA LYS A 213 -2.45 -3.79 4.44
C LYS A 213 -1.92 -3.11 3.20
N LEU A 214 -0.60 -3.11 3.03
CA LEU A 214 0.07 -2.57 1.86
C LEU A 214 1.24 -3.46 1.45
N SER A 215 1.38 -3.70 0.16
CA SER A 215 2.62 -4.11 -0.49
C SER A 215 3.29 -2.86 -1.06
N THR A 216 4.53 -2.60 -0.67
CA THR A 216 5.22 -1.34 -0.92
C THR A 216 6.54 -1.59 -1.62
N TYR A 217 6.77 -0.84 -2.70
CA TYR A 217 8.09 -0.65 -3.28
C TYR A 217 8.66 0.68 -2.80
N VAL A 218 9.95 0.69 -2.47
CA VAL A 218 10.67 1.89 -2.04
C VAL A 218 11.94 2.02 -2.85
N GLN A 219 12.18 3.22 -3.39
CA GLN A 219 13.47 3.59 -3.97
C GLN A 219 14.08 4.74 -3.19
N PHE A 220 15.41 4.69 -3.00
CA PHE A 220 16.16 5.64 -2.19
C PHE A 220 16.98 6.58 -3.07
N LYS A 221 17.05 7.86 -2.71
CA LYS A 221 17.88 8.87 -3.37
C LYS A 221 18.64 9.70 -2.31
N PRO A 222 19.98 9.77 -2.35
CA PRO A 222 20.74 10.67 -1.48
C PRO A 222 20.37 12.14 -1.69
N LEU A 223 20.44 12.95 -0.62
CA LEU A 223 20.18 14.39 -0.64
C LEU A 223 21.43 15.21 -0.28
#